data_AF-A0A919A124-F1
#
_entry.id   AF-A0A919A124-F1
#
_cell.length_a   1.000
_cell.length_b   1.000
_cell.length_c   1.000
_cell.angle_alpha   90.00
_cell.angle_beta   90.00
_cell.angle_gamma   90.00
#
_symmetry.space_group_name_H-M   'P 1'
#
loop_
_entity.id
_entity.type
_entity.pdbx_description
1 polymer ?
#
loop_
_entity_poly.entity_id
_entity_poly.type
_entity_poly.pdbx_seq_one_letter_code
_entity_poly.pdbx_strand_id
1 'polypeptide(L)'
;MDAAVLAWLLAQLGPTTDQTDLQTRYTRLGTARAVALEVLNERRATLLAEPLQLTVNGVATLDQSANLTGLERQIASVQDATDAPDEPTGGDTLVIAPLQSAHRRRHHHWHGWR
;
A
#
# COMPACT_ATOMS: atom_id res chain seq x y z
N MET A 1 12.15 5.65 -14.55
CA MET A 1 11.28 4.88 -13.64
C MET A 1 11.02 3.55 -14.30
N ASP A 2 10.98 2.45 -13.54
CA ASP A 2 10.69 1.13 -14.09
C ASP A 2 9.20 1.01 -14.50
N ALA A 3 8.90 0.11 -15.45
CA ALA A 3 7.53 -0.11 -15.92
C ALA A 3 6.60 -0.64 -14.81
N ALA A 4 7.09 -1.48 -13.89
CA ALA A 4 6.32 -1.97 -12.75
C ALA A 4 5.94 -0.83 -11.79
N VAL A 5 6.88 0.08 -11.54
CA VAL A 5 6.64 1.28 -10.73
C VAL A 5 5.59 2.19 -11.38
N LEU A 6 5.71 2.44 -12.68
CA LEU A 6 4.74 3.25 -13.41
C LEU A 6 3.34 2.63 -13.36
N ALA A 7 3.22 1.32 -13.63
CA ALA A 7 1.95 0.61 -13.60
C ALA A 7 1.30 0.68 -12.20
N TRP A 8 2.11 0.52 -11.14
CA TRP A 8 1.63 0.65 -9.77
C TRP A 8 1.14 2.07 -9.46
N LEU A 9 1.90 3.10 -9.86
CA LEU A 9 1.47 4.50 -9.69
C LEU A 9 0.17 4.80 -10.42
N LEU A 10 0.00 4.33 -11.66
CA LEU A 10 -1.22 4.52 -12.42
C LEU A 10 -2.42 3.76 -11.83
N ALA A 11 -2.19 2.60 -11.21
CA ALA A 11 -3.24 1.87 -10.49
C ALA A 11 -3.75 2.66 -9.27
N GLN A 12 -2.86 3.36 -8.56
CA GLN A 12 -3.24 4.18 -7.41
C GLN A 12 -3.80 5.55 -7.83
N LEU A 13 -3.21 6.22 -8.81
CA LEU A 13 -3.52 7.62 -9.14
C LEU A 13 -4.54 7.77 -10.27
N GLY A 14 -4.78 6.70 -11.03
CA GLY A 14 -5.60 6.68 -12.23
C GLY A 14 -4.79 6.92 -13.52
N PRO A 15 -5.30 6.41 -14.67
CA PRO A 15 -4.58 6.39 -15.95
C PRO A 15 -4.38 7.76 -16.59
N THR A 16 -5.09 8.79 -16.12
CA THR A 16 -5.03 10.15 -16.64
C THR A 16 -3.93 11.00 -16.01
N THR A 17 -3.16 10.44 -15.07
CA THR A 17 -2.07 11.15 -14.40
C THR A 17 -0.88 11.32 -15.35
N ASP A 18 -0.29 12.52 -15.40
CA ASP A 18 0.81 12.84 -16.30
C ASP A 18 2.09 12.05 -15.93
N GLN A 19 2.52 11.19 -16.85
CA GLN A 19 3.72 10.36 -16.67
C GLN A 19 5.01 11.18 -16.51
N THR A 20 5.11 12.35 -17.15
CA THR A 20 6.28 13.23 -17.07
C THR A 20 6.40 13.85 -15.68
N ASP A 21 5.27 14.28 -15.11
CA ASP A 21 5.20 14.78 -13.73
C ASP A 21 5.58 13.67 -12.74
N LEU A 22 5.01 12.47 -12.91
CA LEU A 22 5.36 11.31 -12.08
C LEU A 22 6.84 10.98 -12.13
N GLN A 23 7.45 10.98 -13.32
CA GLN A 23 8.89 10.73 -13.48
C GLN A 23 9.74 11.79 -12.76
N THR A 24 9.32 13.06 -12.81
CA THR A 24 10.02 14.16 -12.14
C THR A 24 9.96 14.01 -10.63
N ARG A 25 8.77 13.75 -10.08
CA ARG A 25 8.57 13.51 -8.64
C ARG A 25 9.31 12.26 -8.17
N TYR A 26 9.26 11.18 -8.94
CA TYR A 26 9.98 9.95 -8.64
C TYR A 26 11.49 10.17 -8.54
N THR A 27 12.05 10.98 -9.44
CA THR A 27 13.48 11.32 -9.42
C THR A 27 13.85 12.11 -8.16
N ARG A 28 12.94 12.93 -7.62
CA ARG A 28 13.16 13.72 -6.40
C ARG A 28 12.94 12.90 -5.12
N LEU A 29 11.87 12.12 -5.06
CA LEU A 29 11.42 11.43 -3.84
C LEU A 29 12.05 10.04 -3.69
N GLY A 30 12.45 9.41 -4.79
CA GLY A 30 13.15 8.13 -4.80
C GLY A 30 12.29 6.89 -4.57
N THR A 31 11.04 7.02 -4.07
CA THR A 31 10.12 5.87 -3.93
C THR A 31 8.73 6.11 -4.52
N ALA A 32 8.10 5.06 -5.06
CA ALA A 32 6.79 5.07 -5.65
C ALA A 32 5.71 5.41 -4.62
N ARG A 33 5.84 4.85 -3.40
CA ARG A 33 4.95 5.18 -2.28
C ARG A 33 4.97 6.67 -1.98
N ALA A 34 6.16 7.28 -1.87
CA ALA A 34 6.27 8.70 -1.59
C ALA A 34 5.62 9.55 -2.69
N VAL A 35 5.83 9.20 -3.96
CA VAL A 35 5.18 9.89 -5.09
C VAL A 35 3.65 9.78 -5.02
N ALA A 36 3.11 8.58 -4.80
CA ALA A 36 1.67 8.37 -4.69
C ALA A 36 1.07 9.18 -3.54
N LEU A 37 1.71 9.16 -2.37
CA LEU A 37 1.26 9.92 -1.21
C LEU A 37 1.30 11.43 -1.46
N GLU A 38 2.34 11.94 -2.13
CA GLU A 38 2.42 13.37 -2.45
C GLU A 38 1.25 13.80 -3.34
N VAL A 39 1.01 13.07 -4.45
CA VAL A 39 -0.07 13.40 -5.39
C VAL A 39 -1.45 13.27 -4.74
N LEU A 40 -1.69 12.24 -3.92
CA LEU A 40 -2.97 12.06 -3.22
C LEU A 40 -3.19 13.16 -2.17
N ASN A 41 -2.16 13.58 -1.45
CA ASN A 41 -2.27 14.68 -0.49
C ASN A 41 -2.52 16.03 -1.17
N GLU A 42 -1.92 16.27 -2.34
CA GLU A 42 -2.23 17.46 -3.15
C GLU A 42 -3.69 17.47 -3.59
N ARG A 43 -4.23 16.34 -4.08
CA ARG A 43 -5.65 16.22 -4.45
C ARG A 43 -6.58 16.48 -3.26
N ARG A 44 -6.24 15.94 -2.09
CA ARG A 44 -6.97 16.22 -0.85
C ARG A 44 -6.91 17.71 -0.47
N ALA A 45 -5.75 18.34 -0.57
CA ALA A 45 -5.60 19.78 -0.29
C ALA A 45 -6.44 20.63 -1.26
N THR A 46 -6.47 20.29 -2.55
CA THR A 46 -7.32 20.95 -3.55
C THR A 46 -8.79 20.83 -3.20
N LEU A 47 -9.27 19.63 -2.86
CA LEU A 47 -10.67 19.44 -2.46
C LEU A 47 -11.05 20.19 -1.19
N LEU A 48 -10.13 20.29 -0.22
CA LEU A 48 -10.36 21.06 1.01
C LEU A 48 -10.38 22.58 0.77
N ALA A 49 -9.76 23.05 -0.31
CA ALA A 49 -9.83 24.45 -0.73
C ALA A 49 -11.17 24.78 -1.43
N GLU A 50 -11.86 23.77 -1.96
CA GLU A 50 -13.18 23.91 -2.56
C GLU A 50 -14.31 23.78 -1.53
N PRO A 51 -15.47 24.44 -1.75
CA PRO A 51 -16.64 24.20 -0.92
C PRO A 51 -17.12 22.75 -1.08
N LEU A 52 -17.12 22.01 0.03
CA LEU A 52 -17.52 20.60 0.06
C LEU A 52 -18.98 20.37 -0.34
N GLN A 53 -19.84 21.37 -0.13
CA GLN A 53 -21.22 21.34 -0.58
C GLN A 53 -21.55 22.64 -1.31
N LEU A 54 -22.06 22.52 -2.54
CA LEU A 54 -22.51 23.63 -3.36
C LEU A 54 -23.94 23.36 -3.83
N THR A 55 -24.89 24.17 -3.36
CA THR A 55 -26.27 24.14 -3.83
C THR A 55 -26.52 25.30 -4.77
N VAL A 56 -26.83 25.01 -6.03
CA VAL A 56 -27.30 26.00 -7.00
C VAL A 56 -28.82 25.98 -6.99
N ASN A 57 -29.43 27.10 -6.57
CA ASN A 57 -30.88 27.22 -6.38
C ASN A 57 -31.67 26.70 -7.61
N GLY A 58 -32.34 25.57 -7.43
CA GLY A 58 -33.26 24.96 -8.40
C GLY A 58 -32.62 24.06 -9.47
N VAL A 59 -31.30 23.89 -9.49
CA VAL A 59 -30.62 23.20 -10.61
C VAL A 59 -29.83 21.97 -10.16
N ALA A 60 -29.01 22.08 -9.11
CA ALA A 60 -28.19 20.97 -8.64
C ALA A 60 -27.66 21.19 -7.22
N THR A 61 -27.44 20.09 -6.50
CA THR A 61 -26.58 20.05 -5.32
C THR A 61 -25.39 19.17 -5.62
N LEU A 62 -24.19 19.71 -5.45
CA LEU A 62 -22.92 18.98 -5.50
C LEU A 62 -22.44 18.77 -4.07
N ASP A 63 -22.14 17.52 -3.71
CA ASP A 63 -21.57 17.12 -2.42
C ASP A 63 -20.29 16.33 -2.67
N GLN A 64 -19.18 16.85 -2.16
CA GLN A 64 -17.83 16.31 -2.31
C GLN A 64 -17.34 15.56 -1.05
N SER A 65 -18.16 15.48 0.00
CA SER A 65 -17.78 14.89 1.29
C SER A 65 -17.42 13.40 1.17
N ALA A 66 -18.17 12.67 0.34
CA ALA A 66 -17.91 11.28 0.04
C ALA A 66 -16.60 11.09 -0.75
N ASN A 67 -16.25 12.03 -1.62
CA ASN A 67 -15.00 12.02 -2.39
C ASN A 67 -13.80 12.23 -1.46
N LEU A 68 -13.90 13.19 -0.54
CA LEU A 68 -12.89 13.43 0.49
C LEU A 68 -12.66 12.17 1.34
N THR A 69 -13.74 11.56 1.83
CA THR A 69 -13.67 10.31 2.61
C THR A 69 -13.08 9.14 1.81
N GLY A 70 -13.33 9.10 0.50
CA GLY A 70 -12.72 8.14 -0.42
C GLY A 70 -11.21 8.31 -0.54
N LEU A 71 -10.75 9.55 -0.75
CA LEU A 71 -9.34 9.88 -0.85
C LEU A 71 -8.59 9.64 0.46
N GLU A 72 -9.18 9.96 1.61
CA GLU A 72 -8.56 9.70 2.91
C GLU A 72 -8.34 8.21 3.16
N ARG A 73 -9.32 7.36 2.81
CA ARG A 73 -9.17 5.90 2.86
C ARG A 73 -8.12 5.40 1.87
N GLN A 74 -8.05 5.99 0.69
CA GLN A 74 -7.03 5.63 -0.30
C GLN A 74 -5.62 5.99 0.18
N ILE A 75 -5.44 7.17 0.78
CA ILE A 75 -4.17 7.58 1.38
C ILE A 75 -3.76 6.59 2.47
N ALA A 76 -4.67 6.22 3.38
CA ALA A 76 -4.38 5.23 4.43
C ALA A 76 -3.97 3.87 3.82
N SER A 77 -4.68 3.41 2.79
CA SER A 77 -4.34 2.16 2.08
C SER A 77 -2.94 2.21 1.45
N VAL A 78 -2.55 3.32 0.82
CA VAL A 78 -1.20 3.50 0.26
C VAL A 78 -0.13 3.59 1.34
N GLN A 79 -0.44 4.18 2.50
CA GLN A 79 0.48 4.24 3.64
C GLN A 79 0.76 2.84 4.20
N ASP A 80 -0.25 1.98 4.28
CA ASP A 80 -0.13 0.62 4.81
C ASP A 80 0.37 -0.41 3.78
N ALA A 81 0.27 -0.12 2.48
CA ALA A 81 0.71 -1.01 1.41
C ALA A 81 2.19 -1.36 1.57
N THR A 82 2.53 -2.63 1.78
CA THR A 82 3.93 -3.08 1.93
C THR A 82 4.58 -3.43 0.58
N ASP A 83 3.77 -3.53 -0.47
CA ASP A 83 4.14 -4.08 -1.78
C ASP A 83 4.50 -3.00 -2.82
N ALA A 84 5.04 -1.85 -2.39
CA ALA A 84 5.58 -0.89 -3.35
C ALA A 84 6.78 -1.54 -4.09
N PRO A 85 6.80 -1.54 -5.44
CA PRO A 85 7.73 -2.35 -6.23
C PRO A 85 9.21 -1.96 -6.07
N ASP A 86 9.49 -0.81 -5.47
CA ASP A 86 10.81 -0.20 -5.32
C ASP A 86 11.24 0.00 -3.86
N GLU A 87 10.39 -0.36 -2.89
CA GLU A 87 10.78 -0.38 -1.49
C GLU A 87 11.30 -1.77 -1.11
N PRO A 88 12.44 -1.84 -0.40
CA PRO A 88 12.89 -3.11 0.14
C PRO A 88 11.84 -3.59 1.14
N THR A 89 11.18 -4.71 0.84
CA THR A 89 10.23 -5.37 1.74
C THR A 89 10.94 -5.55 3.07
N GLY A 90 10.58 -4.74 4.06
CA GLY A 90 11.20 -4.75 5.39
C GLY A 90 11.17 -6.16 5.91
N GLY A 91 12.35 -6.76 6.07
CA GLY A 91 12.59 -8.19 6.16
C GLY A 91 11.48 -8.96 6.88
N ASP A 92 10.73 -9.72 6.09
CA ASP A 92 9.88 -10.78 6.59
C ASP A 92 10.81 -11.76 7.31
N THR A 93 10.90 -11.61 8.62
CA THR A 93 11.65 -12.53 9.46
C THR A 93 10.85 -13.82 9.45
N LEU A 94 11.09 -14.64 8.42
CA LEU A 94 10.70 -16.03 8.37
C LEU A 94 11.33 -16.70 9.60
N VAL A 95 10.59 -16.76 10.69
CA VAL A 95 10.93 -17.56 11.86
C VAL A 95 10.79 -19.03 11.42
N ILE A 96 11.83 -19.56 10.80
CA ILE A 96 11.95 -20.98 10.53
C ILE A 96 12.22 -21.66 11.87
N ALA A 97 11.17 -22.03 12.58
CA ALA A 97 11.30 -22.88 13.75
C ALA A 97 11.86 -24.25 13.30
N PRO A 98 13.01 -24.70 13.82
CA PRO A 98 13.52 -26.03 13.47
C PRO A 98 12.56 -27.09 14.00
N LEU A 99 12.03 -27.92 13.10
CA LEU A 99 11.24 -29.11 13.45
C LEU A 99 12.13 -30.09 14.24
N GLN A 100 12.01 -30.09 15.56
CA GLN A 100 12.67 -31.09 16.41
C GLN A 100 12.06 -32.46 16.11
N SER A 101 12.86 -33.33 15.49
CA SER A 101 12.50 -34.73 15.25
C SER A 101 12.43 -35.45 16.58
N ALA A 102 11.22 -35.79 17.04
CA ALA A 102 11.02 -36.54 18.28
C ALA A 102 11.52 -37.99 18.10
N HIS A 103 12.79 -38.24 18.45
CA HIS A 103 13.35 -39.58 18.45
C HIS A 103 12.84 -40.36 19.69
N ARG A 104 11.74 -41.12 19.53
CA ARG A 104 11.30 -42.10 20.54
C ARG A 104 12.32 -43.23 20.64
N ARG A 105 13.20 -43.18 21.64
CA ARG A 105 14.00 -44.34 22.06
C ARG A 105 13.05 -45.41 22.61
N ARG A 106 12.84 -46.48 21.86
CA ARG A 106 12.21 -47.70 22.36
C ARG A 106 13.21 -48.43 23.26
N HIS A 107 12.99 -48.40 24.57
CA HIS A 107 13.65 -49.28 25.53
C HIS A 107 13.11 -50.72 25.35
N HIS A 108 13.92 -51.59 24.74
CA HIS A 108 13.71 -53.03 24.85
C HIS A 108 14.30 -53.51 26.18
N HIS A 109 13.42 -53.82 27.13
CA HIS A 109 13.77 -54.52 28.36
C HIS A 109 13.98 -56.00 28.02
N TRP A 110 15.18 -56.49 28.31
CA TRP A 110 15.55 -57.90 28.19
C TRP A 110 15.14 -58.60 29.48
N HIS A 111 14.19 -59.54 29.41
CA HIS A 111 13.92 -60.47 30.51
C HIS A 111 14.41 -61.86 30.13
N GLY A 112 15.42 -62.33 30.87
CA GLY A 112 15.94 -63.67 30.79
C GLY A 112 14.98 -64.72 31.35
N TRP A 113 15.02 -65.88 30.72
CA TRP A 113 14.53 -67.21 31.13
C TRP A 113 15.48 -68.16 30.36
N ARG A 114 16.07 -69.22 30.89
CA ARG A 114 15.95 -70.00 32.12
C ARG A 114 17.19 -70.90 32.17
#